data_AF-A0A432ZYT8-F1
#
_entry.id   AF-A0A432ZYT8-F1
#
_cell.length_a   1.000
_cell.length_b   1.000
_cell.length_c   1.000
_cell.angle_alpha   90.00
_cell.angle_beta   90.00
_cell.angle_gamma   90.00
#
_symmetry.space_group_name_H-M   'P 1'
#
loop_
_entity.id
_entity.type
_entity.pdbx_description
1 polymer ?
#
loop_
_entity_poly.entity_id
_entity_poly.type
_entity_poly.pdbx_seq_one_letter_code
_entity_poly.pdbx_strand_id
1 'polypeptide(L)'
;MESRNQKRNTHMSKRVLGTLYRRVAGVEENLDHPSDNNTWLNYLNGVPLDETLLEEGYDGYLDEAEDYKRMYDRELRDLMSKFKIKTEAEAITSYILDFRPIHRRKLFDVQDLVAASIKGLVHKYRRFFAEEIYFEQDFDPRFTLRASPEAKKKASAWYYITYREGDHGSDEDNDDDNSSQYDNQQSRRNRKLLSFAWLAYDVLLKIRYAI
;
A
#
# COMPACT_ATOMS: atom_id res chain seq x y z
N MET A 1 50.81 5.67 -19.07
CA MET A 1 49.70 5.40 -20.02
C MET A 1 48.44 5.95 -19.38
N GLU A 2 48.10 7.21 -19.68
CA GLU A 2 46.95 7.92 -19.10
C GLU A 2 45.83 8.03 -20.13
N SER A 3 44.81 7.20 -19.98
CA SER A 3 43.58 7.26 -20.79
C SER A 3 42.57 8.21 -20.13
N ARG A 4 42.61 9.46 -20.58
CA ARG A 4 41.52 10.45 -20.74
C ARG A 4 40.20 10.16 -20.00
N ASN A 5 40.01 10.84 -18.87
CA ASN A 5 38.69 11.06 -18.27
C ASN A 5 37.97 12.19 -19.04
N GLN A 6 37.25 11.85 -20.11
CA GLN A 6 36.53 12.83 -20.92
C GLN A 6 35.23 13.23 -20.18
N LYS A 7 35.26 14.40 -19.50
CA LYS A 7 34.06 15.03 -18.92
C LYS A 7 33.00 15.13 -20.01
N ARG A 8 31.88 14.40 -19.83
CA ARG A 8 30.70 14.54 -20.67
C ARG A 8 30.19 15.97 -20.50
N ASN A 9 30.28 16.79 -21.54
CA ASN A 9 29.69 18.13 -21.56
C ASN A 9 28.17 17.99 -21.71
N THR A 10 27.47 17.66 -20.62
CA THR A 10 26.03 17.54 -20.59
C THR A 10 25.40 18.94 -20.71
N HIS A 11 24.75 19.21 -21.83
CA HIS A 11 24.07 20.49 -22.06
C HIS A 11 22.91 20.67 -21.06
N MET A 12 23.06 21.63 -20.14
CA MET A 12 22.04 21.95 -19.15
C MET A 12 20.94 22.83 -19.76
N SER A 13 19.79 22.23 -20.08
CA SER A 13 18.62 22.98 -20.55
C SER A 13 18.13 23.98 -19.50
N LYS A 14 18.02 25.26 -19.88
CA LYS A 14 17.46 26.35 -19.03
C LYS A 14 15.93 26.42 -19.07
N ARG A 15 15.26 25.59 -19.89
CA ARG A 15 13.79 25.56 -19.99
C ARG A 15 13.16 24.88 -18.77
N VAL A 16 11.87 25.14 -18.53
CA VAL A 16 11.10 24.57 -17.40
C VAL A 16 11.28 23.06 -17.27
N LEU A 17 11.20 22.32 -18.38
CA LEU A 17 11.38 20.86 -18.37
C LEU A 17 12.80 20.43 -17.95
N GLY A 18 13.83 21.19 -18.34
CA GLY A 18 15.20 20.92 -17.92
C GLY A 18 15.45 21.23 -16.44
N THR A 19 14.79 22.27 -15.92
CA THR A 19 14.81 22.60 -14.49
C THR A 19 14.06 21.54 -13.66
N LEU A 20 12.89 21.09 -14.13
CA LEU A 20 12.13 20.03 -13.49
C LEU A 20 12.93 18.71 -13.49
N TYR A 21 13.48 18.33 -14.64
CA TYR A 21 14.31 17.12 -14.76
C TYR A 21 15.46 17.12 -13.77
N ARG A 22 16.21 18.23 -13.60
CA ARG A 22 17.31 18.27 -12.63
C ARG A 22 16.83 18.22 -11.18
N ARG A 23 15.67 18.81 -10.87
CA ARG A 23 15.07 18.71 -9.53
C ARG A 23 14.66 17.29 -9.20
N VAL A 24 14.17 16.53 -10.18
CA VAL A 24 13.78 15.13 -10.01
C VAL A 24 14.98 14.19 -10.08
N ALA A 25 15.90 14.38 -11.02
CA ALA A 25 17.09 13.54 -11.20
C ALA A 25 18.09 13.66 -10.04
N GLY A 26 18.27 14.86 -9.47
CA GLY A 26 19.06 15.04 -8.25
C GLY A 26 18.39 14.43 -7.01
N VAL A 27 17.09 14.16 -7.08
CA VAL A 27 16.34 13.42 -6.07
C VAL A 27 16.47 11.91 -6.33
N GLU A 28 16.38 11.43 -7.58
CA GLU A 28 16.61 10.02 -7.94
C GLU A 28 18.03 9.51 -7.58
N GLU A 29 19.08 10.32 -7.73
CA GLU A 29 20.44 9.92 -7.33
C GLU A 29 20.62 9.74 -5.81
N ASN A 30 19.72 10.32 -5.00
CA ASN A 30 19.76 10.26 -3.53
C ASN A 30 18.60 9.47 -2.91
N LEU A 31 17.68 8.97 -3.74
CA LEU A 31 16.58 8.13 -3.29
C LEU A 31 16.96 6.67 -3.55
N ASP A 32 17.38 5.98 -2.50
CA ASP A 32 17.24 4.53 -2.47
C ASP A 32 15.79 4.16 -2.79
N HIS A 33 15.57 2.96 -3.38
CA HIS A 33 14.26 2.49 -3.80
C HIS A 33 13.22 2.82 -2.72
N PRO A 34 11.97 3.24 -3.03
CA PRO A 34 10.97 3.56 -1.98
C PRO A 34 10.71 2.42 -0.98
N SER A 35 11.18 1.21 -1.29
CA SER A 35 11.17 0.04 -0.41
C SER A 35 12.31 -0.02 0.59
N ASP A 36 13.37 0.76 0.42
CA ASP A 36 14.61 0.72 1.20
C ASP A 36 14.62 1.85 2.23
N ASN A 37 13.88 2.92 1.95
CA ASN A 37 13.61 4.00 2.88
C ASN A 37 12.28 3.79 3.63
N ASN A 38 12.36 3.29 4.86
CA ASN A 38 11.22 3.24 5.82
C ASN A 38 10.64 4.62 6.17
N THR A 39 11.23 5.70 5.65
CA THR A 39 10.84 7.10 5.86
C THR A 39 9.35 7.35 5.62
N TRP A 40 8.74 6.66 4.65
CA TRP A 40 7.34 6.86 4.28
C TRP A 40 6.35 6.34 5.33
N LEU A 41 6.67 5.21 5.99
CA LEU A 41 5.87 4.70 7.11
C LEU A 41 6.10 5.53 8.38
N ASN A 42 7.31 6.05 8.59
CA ASN A 42 7.58 6.93 9.72
C ASN A 42 6.71 8.20 9.70
N TYR A 43 6.29 8.67 8.51
CA TYR A 43 5.34 9.79 8.42
C TYR A 43 3.93 9.47 8.88
N LEU A 44 3.54 8.20 9.01
CA LEU A 44 2.26 7.82 9.62
C LEU A 44 2.33 7.77 11.14
N ASN A 45 3.53 7.64 11.73
CA ASN A 45 3.68 7.67 13.17
C ASN A 45 3.36 9.10 13.66
N GLY A 46 2.30 9.25 14.46
CA GLY A 46 1.83 10.54 14.95
C GLY A 46 0.87 11.29 14.01
N VAL A 47 0.40 10.66 12.93
CA VAL A 47 -0.77 11.19 12.20
C VAL A 47 -2.02 10.79 12.96
N PRO A 48 -2.78 11.74 13.51
CA PRO A 48 -3.98 11.41 14.27
C PRO A 48 -5.00 10.74 13.37
N LEU A 49 -5.75 9.79 13.95
CA LEU A 49 -6.87 9.16 13.30
C LEU A 49 -7.91 10.23 12.93
N ASP A 50 -8.43 10.17 11.70
CA ASP A 50 -9.51 11.06 11.27
C ASP A 50 -10.84 10.60 11.87
N GLU A 51 -11.22 11.20 13.00
CA GLU A 51 -12.45 10.88 13.72
C GLU A 51 -13.71 11.10 12.85
N THR A 52 -13.64 11.90 11.79
CA THR A 52 -14.78 12.11 10.87
C THR A 52 -15.12 10.87 10.04
N LEU A 53 -14.23 9.87 10.03
CA LEU A 53 -14.44 8.57 9.39
C LEU A 53 -14.92 7.49 10.37
N LEU A 54 -15.23 7.86 11.61
CA LEU A 54 -15.72 6.95 12.64
C LEU A 54 -17.22 7.14 12.88
N GLU A 55 -18.01 6.13 12.53
CA GLU A 55 -19.44 6.03 12.82
C GLU A 55 -19.66 5.41 14.21
N GLU A 56 -20.60 5.94 14.99
CA GLU A 56 -20.92 5.39 16.32
C GLU A 56 -21.30 3.90 16.29
N GLY A 57 -20.70 3.10 17.19
CA GLY A 57 -20.93 1.66 17.26
C GLY A 57 -20.06 0.83 16.30
N TYR A 58 -19.00 1.40 15.74
CA TYR A 58 -18.01 0.65 14.94
C TYR A 58 -17.21 -0.37 15.76
N ASP A 59 -17.11 -0.15 17.08
CA ASP A 59 -16.43 -1.01 18.04
C ASP A 59 -16.93 -2.47 18.02
N GLY A 60 -18.23 -2.67 17.74
CA GLY A 60 -18.81 -4.01 17.58
C GLY A 60 -18.30 -4.82 16.38
N TYR A 61 -17.58 -4.19 15.44
CA TYR A 61 -17.02 -4.85 14.26
C TYR A 61 -15.48 -4.98 14.31
N LEU A 62 -14.83 -4.60 15.41
CA LEU A 62 -13.36 -4.56 15.48
C LEU A 62 -12.71 -5.94 15.37
N ASP A 63 -13.26 -6.95 16.06
CA ASP A 63 -12.70 -8.31 16.03
C ASP A 63 -12.74 -8.89 14.61
N GLU A 64 -13.88 -8.76 13.94
CA GLU A 64 -14.06 -9.18 12.55
C GLU A 64 -13.14 -8.41 11.59
N ALA A 65 -13.03 -7.09 11.79
CA ALA A 65 -12.13 -6.25 10.99
C ALA A 65 -10.67 -6.65 11.16
N GLU A 66 -10.25 -7.04 12.37
CA GLU A 66 -8.90 -7.51 12.66
C GLU A 66 -8.62 -8.86 11.99
N ASP A 67 -9.57 -9.79 12.01
CA ASP A 67 -9.48 -11.05 11.27
C ASP A 67 -9.31 -10.82 9.76
N TYR A 68 -10.18 -10.01 9.16
CA TYR A 68 -10.09 -9.71 7.72
C TYR A 68 -8.82 -8.96 7.37
N LYS A 69 -8.36 -8.02 8.21
CA LYS A 69 -7.08 -7.34 7.98
C LYS A 69 -5.93 -8.34 7.97
N ARG A 70 -5.86 -9.24 8.94
CA ARG A 70 -4.81 -10.27 9.01
C ARG A 70 -4.81 -11.17 7.77
N MET A 71 -5.99 -11.57 7.31
CA MET A 71 -6.12 -12.39 6.10
C MET A 71 -5.70 -11.61 4.85
N TYR A 72 -6.16 -10.36 4.72
CA TYR A 72 -5.86 -9.49 3.59
C TYR A 72 -4.35 -9.23 3.47
N ASP A 73 -3.73 -8.84 4.58
CA ASP A 73 -2.31 -8.50 4.61
C ASP A 73 -1.44 -9.72 4.27
N ARG A 74 -1.85 -10.92 4.70
CA ARG A 74 -1.18 -12.17 4.34
C ARG A 74 -1.24 -12.42 2.84
N GLU A 75 -2.44 -12.38 2.26
CA GLU A 75 -2.63 -12.64 0.83
C GLU A 75 -1.95 -11.59 -0.06
N LEU A 76 -1.98 -10.31 0.34
CA LEU A 76 -1.29 -9.23 -0.36
C LEU A 76 0.24 -9.45 -0.32
N ARG A 77 0.81 -9.79 0.84
CA ARG A 77 2.23 -10.12 0.96
C ARG A 77 2.63 -11.34 0.12
N ASP A 78 1.77 -12.35 0.04
CA ASP A 78 2.00 -13.53 -0.80
C ASP A 78 2.03 -13.16 -2.29
N LEU A 79 1.10 -12.30 -2.75
CA LEU A 79 1.13 -11.75 -4.11
C LEU A 79 2.40 -10.94 -4.38
N MET A 80 2.76 -10.06 -3.46
CA MET A 80 3.99 -9.27 -3.57
C MET A 80 5.24 -10.16 -3.66
N SER A 81 5.33 -11.18 -2.82
CA SER A 81 6.42 -12.16 -2.82
C SER A 81 6.49 -12.97 -4.12
N LYS A 82 5.34 -13.38 -4.66
CA LYS A 82 5.21 -14.11 -5.92
C LYS A 82 5.71 -13.30 -7.11
N PHE A 83 5.35 -12.01 -7.18
CA PHE A 83 5.71 -11.13 -8.28
C PHE A 83 7.00 -10.33 -8.04
N LYS A 84 7.68 -10.54 -6.90
CA LYS A 84 8.88 -9.80 -6.48
C LYS A 84 8.66 -8.29 -6.39
N ILE A 85 7.44 -7.89 -6.02
CA ILE A 85 7.07 -6.51 -5.75
C ILE A 85 7.51 -6.14 -4.34
N LYS A 86 8.10 -4.95 -4.17
CA LYS A 86 8.70 -4.57 -2.90
C LYS A 86 7.77 -3.72 -2.04
N THR A 87 6.90 -2.93 -2.65
CA THR A 87 6.01 -2.00 -1.93
C THR A 87 4.54 -2.24 -2.22
N GLU A 88 3.68 -1.90 -1.26
CA GLU A 88 2.24 -1.95 -1.42
C GLU A 88 1.76 -1.02 -2.55
N ALA A 89 2.35 0.17 -2.68
CA ALA A 89 2.00 1.13 -3.72
C ALA A 89 2.22 0.53 -5.14
N GLU A 90 3.33 -0.15 -5.37
CA GLU A 90 3.59 -0.87 -6.62
C GLU A 90 2.56 -1.98 -6.87
N ALA A 91 2.17 -2.72 -5.83
CA ALA A 91 1.16 -3.77 -5.95
C ALA A 91 -0.22 -3.19 -6.33
N ILE A 92 -0.69 -2.19 -5.58
CA ILE A 92 -2.00 -1.57 -5.77
C ILE A 92 -2.09 -0.86 -7.13
N THR A 93 -1.06 -0.12 -7.52
CA THR A 93 -1.02 0.57 -8.82
C THR A 93 -0.67 -0.36 -9.98
N SER A 94 -0.20 -1.57 -9.68
CA SER A 94 0.40 -2.52 -10.64
C SER A 94 1.59 -1.93 -11.41
N TYR A 95 2.19 -0.86 -10.90
CA TYR A 95 3.33 -0.19 -11.50
C TYR A 95 4.61 -0.62 -10.80
N ILE A 96 5.39 -1.46 -11.48
CA ILE A 96 6.63 -2.05 -10.94
C ILE A 96 7.82 -1.15 -11.29
N LEU A 97 8.53 -0.63 -10.27
CA LEU A 97 9.68 0.25 -10.47
C LEU A 97 10.96 -0.52 -10.80
N ASP A 98 11.31 -1.53 -10.00
CA ASP A 98 12.47 -2.42 -10.22
C ASP A 98 12.02 -3.77 -10.78
N PHE A 99 11.94 -3.87 -12.10
CA PHE A 99 11.57 -5.12 -12.76
C PHE A 99 12.79 -5.99 -13.10
N ARG A 100 12.81 -7.19 -12.52
CA ARG A 100 13.72 -8.26 -12.92
C ARG A 100 12.93 -9.32 -13.67
N PRO A 101 13.34 -9.73 -14.89
CA PRO A 101 12.56 -10.67 -15.69
C PRO A 101 12.31 -11.98 -14.95
N ILE A 102 11.05 -12.29 -14.70
CA ILE A 102 10.61 -13.56 -14.14
C ILE A 102 10.25 -14.49 -15.32
N HIS A 103 10.92 -15.64 -15.45
CA HIS A 103 10.59 -16.68 -16.43
C HIS A 103 10.46 -16.19 -17.90
N ARG A 104 11.30 -15.23 -18.33
CA ARG A 104 11.29 -14.61 -19.68
C ARG A 104 10.03 -13.82 -20.04
N ARG A 105 9.15 -13.49 -19.08
CA ARG A 105 7.98 -12.63 -19.33
C ARG A 105 8.39 -11.17 -19.48
N LYS A 106 7.66 -10.42 -20.31
CA LYS A 106 7.86 -8.97 -20.44
C LYS A 106 7.24 -8.28 -19.23
N LEU A 107 7.74 -7.09 -18.91
CA LEU A 107 7.21 -6.26 -17.82
C LEU A 107 5.69 -6.07 -17.93
N PHE A 108 5.21 -5.71 -19.12
CA PHE A 108 3.80 -5.49 -19.37
C PHE A 108 2.93 -6.72 -19.02
N ASP A 109 3.33 -7.91 -19.47
CA ASP A 109 2.61 -9.16 -19.16
C ASP A 109 2.55 -9.42 -17.64
N VAL A 110 3.62 -9.06 -16.92
CA VAL A 110 3.66 -9.20 -15.46
C VAL A 110 2.78 -8.16 -14.79
N GLN A 111 2.78 -6.91 -15.25
CA GLN A 111 1.90 -5.86 -14.73
C GLN A 111 0.41 -6.22 -14.90
N ASP A 112 0.02 -6.76 -16.06
CA ASP A 112 -1.35 -7.23 -16.30
C ASP A 112 -1.75 -8.36 -15.34
N LEU A 113 -0.85 -9.30 -15.09
CA LEU A 113 -1.08 -10.39 -14.14
C LEU A 113 -1.18 -9.90 -12.69
N VAL A 114 -0.37 -8.92 -12.31
CA VAL A 114 -0.43 -8.26 -11.00
C VAL A 114 -1.78 -7.55 -10.87
N ALA A 115 -2.16 -6.73 -11.86
CA ALA A 115 -3.43 -6.02 -11.88
C ALA A 115 -4.62 -6.96 -11.76
N ALA A 116 -4.63 -8.07 -12.52
CA ALA A 116 -5.68 -9.08 -12.43
C ALA A 116 -5.73 -9.76 -11.04
N SER A 117 -4.56 -10.07 -10.46
CA SER A 117 -4.46 -10.73 -9.15
C SER A 117 -4.93 -9.81 -8.01
N ILE A 118 -4.48 -8.56 -8.01
CA ILE A 118 -4.87 -7.54 -7.04
C ILE A 118 -6.35 -7.21 -7.19
N LYS A 119 -6.86 -7.11 -8.42
CA LYS A 119 -8.30 -6.96 -8.68
C LYS A 119 -9.07 -8.11 -8.03
N GLY A 120 -8.66 -9.36 -8.25
CA GLY A 120 -9.28 -10.52 -7.62
C GLY A 120 -9.28 -10.44 -6.08
N LEU A 121 -8.16 -10.02 -5.49
CA LEU A 121 -8.04 -9.80 -4.05
C LEU A 121 -9.04 -8.73 -3.56
N VAL A 122 -9.07 -7.57 -4.20
CA VAL A 122 -10.01 -6.49 -3.87
C VAL A 122 -11.46 -6.98 -3.96
N HIS A 123 -11.82 -7.74 -5.00
CA HIS A 123 -13.17 -8.26 -5.17
C HIS A 123 -13.56 -9.25 -4.08
N LYS A 124 -12.63 -10.12 -3.68
CA LYS A 124 -12.83 -11.10 -2.60
C LYS A 124 -13.15 -10.40 -1.28
N TYR A 125 -12.34 -9.42 -0.87
CA TYR A 125 -12.55 -8.75 0.41
C TYR A 125 -13.72 -7.77 0.39
N ARG A 126 -14.01 -7.12 -0.76
CA ARG A 126 -15.26 -6.37 -0.92
C ARG A 126 -16.49 -7.29 -0.77
N ARG A 127 -16.40 -8.56 -1.17
CA ARG A 127 -17.47 -9.53 -0.94
C ARG A 127 -17.62 -9.90 0.54
N PHE A 128 -16.53 -10.16 1.25
CA PHE A 128 -16.58 -10.38 2.71
C PHE A 128 -17.16 -9.18 3.46
N PHE A 129 -16.82 -7.96 3.02
CA PHE A 129 -17.43 -6.75 3.56
C PHE A 129 -18.97 -6.76 3.38
N ALA A 130 -19.44 -7.20 2.21
CA ALA A 130 -20.83 -7.13 1.81
C ALA A 130 -21.71 -8.29 2.31
N GLU A 131 -21.14 -9.43 2.64
CA GLU A 131 -21.84 -10.72 2.86
C GLU A 131 -22.96 -10.66 3.92
N GLU A 132 -22.77 -9.86 4.97
CA GLU A 132 -23.74 -9.73 6.07
C GLU A 132 -24.68 -8.53 5.92
N ILE A 133 -24.42 -7.64 4.95
CA ILE A 133 -25.07 -6.34 4.83
C ILE A 133 -26.01 -6.30 3.62
N TYR A 134 -25.61 -6.94 2.53
CA TYR A 134 -26.35 -6.93 1.27
C TYR A 134 -26.69 -8.35 0.83
N PHE A 135 -27.85 -8.51 0.21
CA PHE A 135 -28.20 -9.78 -0.42
C PHE A 135 -27.29 -10.04 -1.63
N GLU A 136 -26.90 -11.31 -1.82
CA GLU A 136 -25.94 -11.72 -2.85
C GLU A 136 -26.35 -11.31 -4.28
N GLN A 137 -27.65 -11.19 -4.54
CA GLN A 137 -28.22 -10.76 -5.84
C GLN A 137 -28.03 -9.26 -6.12
N ASP A 138 -27.85 -8.45 -5.08
CA ASP A 138 -27.68 -6.99 -5.18
C ASP A 138 -26.22 -6.54 -5.12
N PHE A 139 -25.29 -7.48 -4.90
CA PHE A 139 -23.88 -7.17 -4.68
C PHE A 139 -23.01 -7.45 -5.90
N ASP A 140 -22.39 -6.39 -6.42
CA ASP A 140 -21.28 -6.48 -7.36
C ASP A 140 -20.07 -5.75 -6.76
N PRO A 141 -18.93 -6.44 -6.52
CA PRO A 141 -17.73 -5.81 -5.98
C PRO A 141 -17.16 -4.70 -6.87
N ARG A 142 -17.59 -4.59 -8.13
CA ARG A 142 -17.20 -3.52 -9.07
C ARG A 142 -17.97 -2.23 -8.86
N PHE A 143 -19.13 -2.27 -8.21
CA PHE A 143 -19.98 -1.10 -7.99
C PHE A 143 -19.83 -0.55 -6.58
N THR A 144 -20.24 0.72 -6.43
CA THR A 144 -20.27 1.41 -5.14
C THR A 144 -21.35 0.83 -4.24
N LEU A 145 -20.96 0.43 -3.04
CA LEU A 145 -21.80 -0.06 -1.96
C LEU A 145 -22.74 1.03 -1.44
N ARG A 146 -23.97 0.65 -1.09
CA ARG A 146 -24.92 1.57 -0.43
C ARG A 146 -24.51 1.75 1.03
N ALA A 147 -24.28 2.97 1.50
CA ALA A 147 -23.89 3.19 2.90
C ALA A 147 -25.11 3.03 3.85
N SER A 148 -25.49 1.81 4.17
CA SER A 148 -26.39 1.52 5.29
C SER A 148 -25.69 1.86 6.61
N PRO A 149 -26.43 2.07 7.71
CA PRO A 149 -25.84 2.29 9.03
C PRO A 149 -24.80 1.22 9.41
N GLU A 150 -25.09 -0.06 9.14
CA GLU A 150 -24.20 -1.20 9.41
C GLU A 150 -22.94 -1.13 8.56
N ALA A 151 -23.08 -0.78 7.26
CA ALA A 151 -21.93 -0.60 6.38
C ALA A 151 -21.01 0.52 6.86
N LYS A 152 -21.56 1.63 7.36
CA LYS A 152 -20.76 2.74 7.88
C LYS A 152 -19.96 2.32 9.12
N LYS A 153 -20.58 1.60 10.05
CA LYS A 153 -19.92 1.04 11.24
C LYS A 153 -18.81 0.07 10.86
N LYS A 154 -19.10 -0.87 9.95
CA LYS A 154 -18.11 -1.86 9.45
C LYS A 154 -16.94 -1.18 8.73
N ALA A 155 -17.20 -0.19 7.88
CA ALA A 155 -16.17 0.60 7.20
C ALA A 155 -15.30 1.38 8.20
N SER A 156 -15.92 1.98 9.21
CA SER A 156 -15.22 2.69 10.29
C SER A 156 -14.30 1.75 11.08
N ALA A 157 -14.74 0.51 11.35
CA ALA A 157 -13.92 -0.51 11.99
C ALA A 157 -12.70 -0.91 11.14
N TRP A 158 -12.89 -1.09 9.83
CA TRP A 158 -11.79 -1.37 8.90
C TRP A 158 -10.78 -0.21 8.84
N TYR A 159 -11.29 1.03 8.84
CA TYR A 159 -10.47 2.24 8.94
C TYR A 159 -9.67 2.28 10.25
N TYR A 160 -10.35 2.13 11.39
CA TYR A 160 -9.75 2.15 12.71
C TYR A 160 -8.64 1.11 12.84
N ILE A 161 -8.90 -0.16 12.51
CA ILE A 161 -7.90 -1.24 12.61
C ILE A 161 -6.73 -1.02 11.64
N THR A 162 -6.97 -0.42 10.47
CA THR A 162 -5.90 -0.09 9.53
C THR A 162 -5.02 1.05 10.04
N TYR A 163 -5.56 2.04 10.75
CA TYR A 163 -4.82 3.26 11.06
C TYR A 163 -4.51 3.46 12.54
N ARG A 164 -5.07 2.66 13.46
CA ARG A 164 -4.78 2.73 14.90
C ARG A 164 -3.27 2.65 15.16
N GLU A 165 -2.82 3.51 16.05
CA GLU A 165 -1.47 3.47 16.61
C GLU A 165 -1.34 2.21 17.49
N GLY A 166 -0.15 1.60 17.55
CA GLY A 166 0.11 0.47 18.47
C GLY A 166 0.14 -0.94 17.86
N ASP A 167 -0.20 -1.13 16.58
CA ASP A 167 0.14 -2.38 15.85
C ASP A 167 1.55 -2.28 15.24
N HIS A 168 2.44 -1.60 15.98
CA HIS A 168 3.86 -1.64 15.75
C HIS A 168 4.29 -3.01 16.23
N GLY A 169 4.67 -3.92 15.32
CA GLY A 169 5.72 -4.85 15.70
C GLY A 169 6.84 -3.97 16.21
N SER A 170 7.10 -4.02 17.51
CA SER A 170 8.12 -3.20 18.15
C SER A 170 9.45 -3.48 17.44
N ASP A 171 9.86 -2.56 16.59
CA ASP A 171 11.26 -2.35 16.22
C ASP A 171 11.94 -1.56 17.37
N GLU A 172 11.60 -1.89 18.63
CA GLU A 172 12.33 -1.46 19.80
C GLU A 172 13.15 -2.66 20.29
N ASP A 173 14.45 -2.42 20.36
CA ASP A 173 15.52 -3.25 20.91
C ASP A 173 16.04 -4.38 20.01
N ASN A 174 16.84 -4.00 19.01
CA ASN A 174 18.17 -4.58 18.82
C ASN A 174 19.05 -3.57 18.05
N ASP A 175 19.50 -2.54 18.78
CA ASP A 175 20.75 -1.85 18.47
C ASP A 175 21.90 -2.84 18.70
N ASP A 176 22.07 -3.81 17.80
CA ASP A 176 23.29 -4.59 17.72
C ASP A 176 23.86 -4.48 16.29
N ASP A 177 25.02 -3.82 16.25
CA ASP A 177 25.80 -3.44 15.09
C ASP A 177 26.33 -4.69 14.37
N ASN A 178 25.48 -5.32 13.55
CA ASN A 178 25.96 -6.30 12.58
C ASN A 178 25.03 -6.38 11.36
N SER A 179 25.28 -5.51 10.38
CA SER A 179 24.56 -5.49 9.10
C SER A 179 24.72 -6.82 8.37
N SER A 180 23.76 -7.73 8.55
CA SER A 180 23.62 -8.92 7.71
C SER A 180 22.47 -8.70 6.74
N GLN A 181 22.66 -9.17 5.51
CA GLN A 181 21.70 -9.09 4.40
C GLN A 181 20.31 -9.71 4.73
N TYR A 182 20.17 -10.39 5.86
CA TYR A 182 18.97 -11.08 6.32
C TYR A 182 17.99 -10.20 7.11
N ASP A 183 18.44 -9.11 7.76
CA ASP A 183 17.56 -8.24 8.57
C ASP A 183 16.55 -7.43 7.72
N ASN A 184 16.95 -7.09 6.50
CA ASN A 184 16.09 -6.35 5.56
C ASN A 184 14.84 -7.12 5.13
N GLN A 185 14.84 -8.46 5.23
CA GLN A 185 13.71 -9.28 4.78
C GLN A 185 12.65 -9.45 5.88
N GLN A 186 13.07 -9.42 7.15
CA GLN A 186 12.20 -9.45 8.32
C GLN A 186 11.51 -8.09 8.53
N SER A 187 12.27 -6.99 8.47
CA SER A 187 11.72 -5.63 8.58
C SER A 187 10.71 -5.30 7.46
N ARG A 188 10.92 -5.80 6.23
CA ARG A 188 9.95 -5.69 5.14
C ARG A 188 8.63 -6.45 5.41
N ARG A 189 8.68 -7.57 6.12
CA ARG A 189 7.48 -8.35 6.47
C ARG A 189 6.65 -7.69 7.56
N ASN A 190 7.29 -6.97 8.47
CA ASN A 190 6.65 -6.27 9.58
C ASN A 190 6.07 -4.91 9.19
N ARG A 191 6.22 -4.46 7.94
CA ARG A 191 5.59 -3.21 7.49
C ARG A 191 4.08 -3.31 7.51
N LYS A 192 3.47 -2.29 8.13
CA LYS A 192 2.03 -2.07 8.14
C LYS A 192 1.54 -1.80 6.71
N LEU A 193 0.54 -2.55 6.29
CA LEU A 193 -0.16 -2.34 5.02
C LEU A 193 -1.37 -1.45 5.25
N LEU A 194 -1.58 -0.50 4.34
CA LEU A 194 -2.50 0.62 4.50
C LEU A 194 -3.72 0.53 3.57
N SER A 195 -3.70 -0.35 2.58
CA SER A 195 -4.75 -0.44 1.57
C SER A 195 -6.04 -1.10 2.06
N PHE A 196 -6.01 -1.83 3.19
CA PHE A 196 -7.16 -2.58 3.70
C PHE A 196 -8.41 -1.70 3.91
N ALA A 197 -8.29 -0.58 4.63
CA ALA A 197 -9.40 0.35 4.84
C ALA A 197 -10.04 0.86 3.53
N TRP A 198 -9.22 1.06 2.49
CA TRP A 198 -9.66 1.61 1.21
C TRP A 198 -10.44 0.60 0.35
N LEU A 199 -10.53 -0.65 0.76
CA LEU A 199 -11.46 -1.60 0.15
C LEU A 199 -12.92 -1.15 0.31
N ALA A 200 -13.23 -0.38 1.36
CA ALA A 200 -14.54 0.21 1.63
C ALA A 200 -14.58 1.73 1.38
N TYR A 201 -13.71 2.26 0.51
CA TYR A 201 -13.57 3.70 0.26
C TYR A 201 -14.90 4.40 -0.07
N ASP A 202 -15.76 3.73 -0.80
CA ASP A 202 -17.06 4.21 -1.27
C ASP A 202 -18.06 4.39 -0.13
N VAL A 203 -17.94 3.60 0.94
CA VAL A 203 -18.72 3.78 2.17
C VAL A 203 -18.08 4.87 3.02
N LEU A 204 -16.75 4.86 3.20
CA LEU A 204 -16.01 5.86 3.97
C LEU A 204 -16.24 7.29 3.44
N LEU A 205 -16.21 7.48 2.12
CA LEU A 205 -16.50 8.78 1.51
C LEU A 205 -17.93 9.24 1.83
N LYS A 206 -18.90 8.32 1.91
CA LYS A 206 -20.29 8.67 2.27
C LYS A 206 -20.44 9.03 3.74
N ILE A 207 -19.56 8.56 4.63
CA ILE A 207 -19.53 9.03 6.02
C ILE A 207 -19.06 10.49 6.03
N ARG A 208 -17.93 10.75 5.38
CA ARG A 208 -17.32 12.09 5.33
C ARG A 208 -18.21 13.16 4.70
N TYR A 209 -18.91 12.83 3.61
CA TYR A 209 -19.76 13.76 2.86
C TYR A 209 -21.25 13.70 3.25
N ALA A 210 -21.62 13.01 4.34
CA ALA A 210 -22.99 13.03 4.86
C ALA A 210 -23.29 14.23 5.77
N ILE A 211 -22.32 15.14 5.94
CA ILE A 211 -22.42 16.39 6.71
C ILE A 211 -22.81 17.55 5.80
#